data_AF-A0A916DQI5-F1
#
_entry.id   AF-A0A916DQI5-F1
#
_cell.length_a   1.000
_cell.length_b   1.000
_cell.length_c   1.000
_cell.angle_alpha   90.00
_cell.angle_beta   90.00
_cell.angle_gamma   90.00
#
_symmetry.space_group_name_H-M   'P 1'
#
loop_
_entity.id
_entity.type
_entity.pdbx_description
1 polymer ?
#
loop_
_entity_poly.entity_id
_entity_poly.type
_entity_poly.pdbx_seq_one_letter_code
_entity_poly.pdbx_strand_id
1 'polypeptide(L)' 'MDDVQNLLKEQVSTHPVVLYMKGTPTFPQCGFSAKAAQILK' A
#
# COMPACT_ATOMS: atom_id res chain seq x y z
N MET A 1 -17.16 11.19 -6.73
CA MET A 1 -16.22 10.33 -7.50
C MET A 1 -14.79 10.83 -7.39
N ASP A 2 -14.56 12.10 -7.01
CA ASP A 2 -13.21 12.67 -6.88
C ASP A 2 -12.49 12.32 -5.57
N ASP A 3 -13.20 11.98 -4.51
CA ASP A 3 -12.63 11.81 -3.16
C ASP A 3 -11.55 10.74 -3.09
N VAL A 4 -11.76 9.60 -3.77
CA VAL A 4 -10.78 8.50 -3.84
C VAL A 4 -9.53 8.95 -4.60
N GLN A 5 -9.69 9.69 -5.68
CA GLN A 5 -8.54 10.16 -6.46
C GLN A 5 -7.72 11.21 -5.70
N ASN A 6 -8.38 12.08 -4.94
CA ASN A 6 -7.72 13.07 -4.09
C ASN A 6 -6.93 12.39 -2.97
N LEU A 7 -7.53 11.40 -2.30
CA LEU A 7 -6.84 10.60 -1.28
C LEU A 7 -5.60 9.90 -1.85
N LEU A 8 -5.73 9.22 -2.99
CA LEU A 8 -4.60 8.53 -3.61
C LEU A 8 -3.49 9.51 -4.02
N LYS A 9 -3.84 10.69 -4.57
CA LYS A 9 -2.88 11.75 -4.91
C LYS A 9 -2.12 12.24 -3.69
N GLU A 10 -2.80 12.47 -2.59
CA GLU A 10 -2.16 12.89 -1.33
C GLU A 10 -1.17 11.82 -0.85
N GLN A 11 -1.61 10.56 -0.78
CA GLN A 11 -0.78 9.45 -0.30
C GLN A 11 0.51 9.28 -1.12
N VAL A 12 0.42 9.31 -2.46
CA VAL A 12 1.58 9.12 -3.33
C VAL A 12 2.50 10.35 -3.40
N SER A 13 1.99 11.55 -3.11
CA SER A 13 2.79 12.78 -3.13
C SER A 13 3.52 13.04 -1.81
N THR A 14 2.99 12.54 -0.69
CA THR A 14 3.51 12.79 0.67
C THR A 14 4.51 11.76 1.15
N HIS A 15 4.43 10.52 0.65
CA HIS A 15 5.27 9.42 1.08
C HIS A 15 6.25 9.03 -0.03
N PRO A 16 7.57 8.92 0.26
CA PRO A 16 8.56 8.54 -0.74
C PRO A 16 8.34 7.11 -1.28
N VAL A 17 7.74 6.23 -0.48
CA VAL A 17 7.38 4.86 -0.87
C VAL A 17 6.03 4.51 -0.25
N VAL A 18 5.11 3.97 -1.05
CA VAL A 18 3.79 3.47 -0.61
C VAL A 18 3.57 2.07 -1.16
N LEU A 19 3.17 1.13 -0.30
CA LEU A 19 2.74 -0.21 -0.70
C LEU A 19 1.22 -0.37 -0.45
N TYR A 20 0.44 -0.39 -1.53
CA TYR A 20 -0.95 -0.83 -1.47
C TYR A 20 -1.00 -2.36 -1.49
N MET A 21 -1.57 -2.97 -0.45
CA MET A 21 -1.59 -4.43 -0.30
C MET A 21 -2.91 -4.96 0.26
N LYS A 22 -3.16 -6.25 0.09
CA LYS A 22 -4.30 -6.95 0.70
C LYS A 22 -3.92 -7.41 2.11
N GLY A 23 -4.59 -6.87 3.13
CA GLY A 23 -4.25 -7.08 4.55
C GLY A 23 -3.23 -6.05 5.05
N THR A 24 -2.47 -6.41 6.08
CA THR A 24 -1.43 -5.55 6.69
C THR A 24 -0.06 -6.22 6.61
N PRO A 25 1.06 -5.51 6.86
CA PRO A 25 2.39 -6.12 6.88
C PRO A 25 2.54 -7.25 7.91
N THR A 26 1.79 -7.20 9.02
CA THR A 26 1.77 -8.25 10.06
C THR A 26 0.84 -9.41 9.72
N PHE A 27 -0.26 -9.14 9.01
CA PHE A 27 -1.27 -10.14 8.61
C PHE A 27 -1.63 -9.97 7.12
N PRO A 28 -0.77 -10.41 6.18
CA PRO A 28 -1.06 -10.31 4.76
C PRO A 28 -2.11 -11.33 4.33
N GLN A 29 -3.01 -10.93 3.43
CA GLN A 29 -4.13 -11.75 2.96
C GLN A 29 -3.90 -12.35 1.55
N CYS A 30 -2.75 -12.10 0.94
CA CYS A 30 -2.38 -12.61 -0.39
C CYS A 30 -0.87 -12.89 -0.43
N GLY A 31 -0.46 -14.00 -1.05
CA GLY A 31 0.96 -14.39 -1.15
C GLY A 31 1.85 -13.35 -1.83
N PHE A 32 1.34 -12.66 -2.87
CA PHE A 32 2.07 -11.57 -3.53
C PHE A 32 2.28 -10.37 -2.59
N SER A 33 1.23 -9.99 -1.85
CA SER A 33 1.29 -8.93 -0.85
C SER A 33 2.25 -9.27 0.29
N ALA A 34 2.27 -10.53 0.75
CA ALA A 34 3.21 -11.00 1.77
C ALA A 34 4.66 -10.91 1.29
N LYS A 35 4.93 -11.32 0.04
CA LYS A 35 6.27 -11.27 -0.53
C LYS A 35 6.77 -9.83 -0.71
N ALA A 36 5.92 -8.93 -1.20
CA ALA A 36 6.27 -7.51 -1.33
C ALA A 36 6.57 -6.88 0.04
N ALA A 37 5.75 -7.13 1.04
CA ALA A 37 5.97 -6.62 2.40
C ALA A 37 7.26 -7.16 3.04
N GLN A 38 7.65 -8.41 2.77
CA GLN A 38 8.93 -8.97 3.22
C GLN A 38 10.15 -8.35 2.55
N ILE A 39 10.05 -7.99 1.27
CA ILE A 39 11.17 -7.38 0.52
C ILE A 39 11.45 -5.96 1.00
N LEU A 40 10.41 -5.23 1.40
CA LEU A 40 10.53 -3.86 1.91
C LEU A 40 10.85 -3.77 3.42
N LYS A 41 10.98 -4.93 4.10
CA LYS A 41 11.30 -5.02 5.53
C LYS A 41 12.80 -4.98 5.75
#